data_AF-A0A932E821-F1
#
_entry.id   AF-A0A932E821-F1
#
_cell.length_a   1.000
_cell.length_b   1.000
_cell.length_c   1.000
_cell.angle_alpha   90.00
_cell.angle_beta   90.00
_cell.angle_gamma   90.00
#
_symmetry.space_group_name_H-M   'P 1'
#
loop_
_entity.id
_entity.type
_entity.pdbx_description
1 polymer ?
#
loop_
_entity_poly.entity_id
_entity_poly.type
_entity_poly.pdbx_seq_one_letter_code
_entity_poly.pdbx_strand_id
1 'polypeptide(L)'
;MRRSKEIVVLLVLLVSVMAFVLWYVRQRRAELRARPAAEKVVGPVVSAPAPIAAAPAATPAAAPAPEPVDLTKHEAKTIDFSSGKPVVKDTPEDRAALQEGLKDIEEATRNVTFKADKKDPKKP
;
A
#
# COMPACT_ATOMS: atom_id res chain seq x y z
N MET A 1 12.24 -2.18 43.76
CA MET A 1 12.50 -3.53 43.21
C MET A 1 11.34 -4.15 42.41
N ARG A 2 10.07 -3.77 42.59
CA ARG A 2 8.94 -4.35 41.81
C ARG A 2 8.92 -3.91 40.33
N ARG A 3 9.16 -2.62 40.05
CA ARG A 3 9.24 -2.07 38.67
C ARG A 3 10.32 -2.72 37.80
N SER A 4 11.47 -3.06 38.38
CA SER A 4 12.55 -3.74 37.63
C SER A 4 12.13 -5.14 37.16
N LYS A 5 11.30 -5.86 37.94
CA LYS A 5 10.79 -7.18 37.54
C LYS A 5 9.78 -7.06 36.41
N GLU A 6 8.90 -6.07 36.45
CA GLU A 6 7.95 -5.78 35.37
C GLU A 6 8.65 -5.42 34.06
N ILE A 7 9.71 -4.60 34.11
CA ILE A 7 10.51 -4.25 32.93
C ILE A 7 11.18 -5.48 32.32
N VAL A 8 11.74 -6.36 33.15
CA VAL A 8 12.35 -7.61 32.67
C VAL A 8 11.31 -8.51 32.01
N VAL A 9 10.12 -8.64 32.59
CA VAL A 9 9.01 -9.41 32.00
C VAL A 9 8.59 -8.83 30.65
N LEU A 10 8.45 -7.51 30.55
CA LEU A 10 8.08 -6.84 29.30
C LEU A 10 9.16 -7.01 28.21
N LEU A 11 10.44 -6.93 28.57
CA LEU A 11 11.54 -7.16 27.63
C LEU A 11 11.56 -8.61 27.12
N VAL A 12 11.38 -9.59 28.00
CA VAL A 12 11.31 -11.00 27.61
C VAL A 12 10.11 -11.25 26.69
N LEU A 13 8.95 -10.65 27.00
CA LEU A 13 7.76 -10.76 26.17
C LEU A 13 7.98 -10.13 24.79
N LEU A 14 8.57 -8.93 24.74
CA LEU A 14 8.87 -8.24 23.48
C LEU A 14 9.84 -9.03 22.61
N VAL A 15 10.92 -9.56 23.18
CA VAL A 15 11.89 -10.40 22.45
C VAL A 15 11.25 -11.70 21.96
N SER A 16 10.38 -12.32 22.76
CA SER A 16 9.64 -13.52 22.36
C SER A 16 8.73 -13.26 21.16
N VAL A 17 7.95 -12.17 21.18
CA VAL A 17 7.09 -11.77 20.06
C VAL A 17 7.92 -11.50 18.81
N MET A 18 9.03 -10.78 18.92
CA MET A 18 9.93 -10.51 17.78
C MET A 18 10.53 -11.79 17.20
N ALA A 19 10.98 -12.72 18.04
CA ALA A 19 11.50 -14.01 17.59
C ALA A 19 10.41 -14.84 16.87
N PHE A 20 9.18 -14.84 17.40
CA PHE A 20 8.04 -15.50 16.78
C PHE A 20 7.71 -14.92 15.40
N VAL A 21 7.69 -13.59 15.25
CA VAL A 21 7.46 -12.92 13.96
C VAL A 21 8.54 -13.29 12.95
N LEU A 22 9.81 -13.26 13.35
CA LEU A 22 10.93 -13.62 12.46
C LEU A 22 10.86 -15.09 12.01
N TRP A 23 10.51 -15.98 12.93
CA TRP A 23 10.27 -17.39 12.62
C TRP A 23 9.10 -17.57 11.64
N TYR A 24 7.96 -16.93 11.93
CA TYR A 24 6.77 -16.97 11.08
C TYR A 24 7.04 -16.45 9.67
N VAL A 25 7.75 -15.32 9.53
CA VAL A 25 8.11 -14.76 8.21
C VAL A 25 9.04 -15.69 7.45
N ARG A 26 10.01 -16.35 8.13
CA ARG A 26 10.88 -17.34 7.47
C ARG A 26 10.09 -18.55 6.99
N GLN A 27 9.20 -19.09 7.82
CA GLN A 27 8.34 -20.19 7.44
C GLN A 27 7.42 -19.80 6.29
N ARG A 28 6.80 -18.61 6.35
CA ARG A 28 5.92 -18.13 5.28
C ARG A 28 6.67 -17.93 3.95
N ARG A 29 7.92 -17.43 4.00
CA ARG A 29 8.78 -17.34 2.82
C ARG A 29 9.19 -18.72 2.29
N ALA A 30 9.42 -19.70 3.17
CA ALA A 30 9.70 -21.07 2.75
C ALA A 30 8.48 -21.70 2.07
N GLU A 31 7.29 -21.52 2.62
CA GLU A 31 6.02 -21.96 2.02
C GLU A 31 5.79 -21.32 0.64
N LEU A 32 6.05 -20.01 0.50
CA LEU A 32 5.93 -19.30 -0.78
C LEU A 32 6.96 -19.73 -1.83
N ARG A 33 8.13 -20.22 -1.42
CA ARG A 33 9.14 -20.79 -2.34
C ARG A 33 8.84 -22.25 -2.70
N ALA A 34 8.30 -23.00 -1.75
CA ALA A 34 7.92 -24.39 -1.94
C ALA A 34 6.63 -24.50 -2.78
N ARG A 35 5.81 -23.45 -2.80
CA ARG A 35 4.71 -23.34 -3.75
C ARG A 35 5.32 -23.11 -5.14
N PRO A 36 5.25 -24.08 -6.07
CA PRO A 36 5.70 -23.83 -7.44
C PRO A 36 4.88 -22.66 -7.98
N ALA A 37 5.52 -21.78 -8.74
CA ALA A 37 4.86 -20.76 -9.53
C ALA A 37 3.99 -21.46 -10.60
N ALA A 38 2.86 -22.01 -10.18
CA ALA A 38 1.73 -22.19 -11.05
C ALA A 38 1.34 -20.77 -11.47
N GLU A 39 1.65 -20.46 -12.72
CA GLU A 39 1.07 -19.37 -13.49
C GLU A 39 1.72 -17.99 -13.29
N LYS A 40 2.89 -17.80 -13.92
CA LYS A 40 3.17 -16.53 -14.62
C LYS A 40 3.75 -16.76 -16.02
N VAL A 41 2.82 -16.62 -16.98
CA VAL A 41 2.96 -15.86 -18.24
C VAL A 41 3.77 -16.51 -19.38
N VAL A 42 3.03 -17.06 -20.35
CA VAL A 42 3.41 -17.00 -21.77
C VAL A 42 3.34 -15.53 -22.19
N GLY A 43 4.50 -14.91 -22.43
CA GLY A 43 4.62 -13.54 -22.93
C GLY A 43 6.11 -13.14 -22.97
N PRO A 44 6.68 -12.83 -24.15
CA PRO A 44 8.03 -13.27 -24.50
C PRO A 44 9.15 -12.35 -24.00
N VAL A 45 10.22 -13.00 -23.53
CA VAL A 45 11.52 -12.42 -23.28
C VAL A 45 12.20 -12.14 -24.62
N VAL A 46 12.63 -10.89 -24.80
CA VAL A 46 13.55 -10.46 -25.85
C VAL A 46 14.92 -11.11 -25.61
N SER A 47 15.38 -11.97 -26.52
CA SER A 47 16.78 -12.18 -26.98
C SER A 47 17.12 -13.63 -27.30
N ALA A 48 17.03 -14.01 -28.58
CA ALA A 48 17.99 -14.82 -29.36
C ALA A 48 17.44 -15.04 -30.79
N PRO A 49 18.28 -15.07 -31.85
CA PRO A 49 17.84 -14.95 -33.24
C PRO A 49 17.49 -16.31 -33.88
N ALA A 50 16.65 -16.23 -34.93
CA ALA A 50 16.29 -17.23 -35.97
C ALA A 50 14.92 -17.94 -35.83
N PRO A 51 14.27 -18.30 -36.94
CA PRO A 51 13.83 -17.46 -38.06
C PRO A 51 12.30 -17.44 -38.17
N ILE A 52 11.81 -16.42 -38.88
CA ILE A 52 10.42 -16.06 -39.12
C ILE A 52 9.66 -17.22 -39.80
N ALA A 53 8.60 -17.72 -39.16
CA ALA A 53 7.53 -18.47 -39.81
C ALA A 53 6.21 -17.72 -39.57
N ALA A 54 5.67 -17.19 -40.67
CA ALA A 54 4.46 -16.40 -40.70
C ALA A 54 3.21 -17.21 -40.34
N ALA A 55 2.34 -16.64 -39.51
CA ALA A 55 0.91 -16.94 -39.49
C ALA A 55 0.13 -15.64 -39.20
N PRO A 56 -0.94 -15.35 -39.97
CA PRO A 56 -1.57 -14.03 -40.02
C PRO A 56 -2.43 -13.74 -38.79
N ALA A 57 -2.59 -12.43 -38.56
CA ALA A 57 -3.26 -11.79 -37.44
C ALA A 57 -4.64 -12.39 -37.07
N ALA A 58 -4.82 -12.61 -35.78
CA ALA A 58 -6.13 -12.50 -35.13
C ALA A 58 -5.99 -11.43 -34.04
N THR A 59 -6.41 -10.21 -34.35
CA THR A 59 -6.62 -9.13 -33.39
C THR A 59 -7.74 -9.58 -32.45
N PRO A 60 -7.49 -9.83 -31.15
CA PRO A 60 -8.59 -9.94 -30.20
C PRO A 60 -9.19 -8.54 -30.07
N ALA A 61 -10.47 -8.43 -30.38
CA ALA A 61 -11.26 -7.21 -30.25
C ALA A 61 -10.90 -6.47 -28.95
N ALA A 62 -10.57 -5.19 -29.08
CA ALA A 62 -10.36 -4.30 -27.96
C ALA A 62 -11.60 -4.36 -27.07
N ALA A 63 -11.45 -4.97 -25.89
CA ALA A 63 -12.40 -4.83 -24.81
C ALA A 63 -12.60 -3.33 -24.54
N PRO A 64 -13.83 -2.89 -24.21
CA PRO A 64 -14.11 -1.47 -24.01
C PRO A 64 -13.12 -0.92 -22.98
N ALA A 65 -12.48 0.20 -23.34
CA ALA A 65 -11.62 0.93 -22.43
C ALA A 65 -12.41 1.15 -21.12
N PRO A 66 -11.87 0.74 -19.96
CA PRO A 66 -12.54 1.01 -18.69
C PRO A 66 -12.70 2.53 -18.58
N GLU A 67 -13.92 2.97 -18.31
CA GLU A 67 -14.22 4.39 -18.16
C GLU A 67 -13.24 5.02 -17.15
N PRO A 68 -12.76 6.25 -17.42
CA PRO A 68 -11.87 6.93 -16.49
C PRO A 68 -12.60 7.10 -15.16
N VAL A 69 -12.09 6.43 -14.12
CA VAL A 69 -12.61 6.60 -12.76
C VAL A 69 -12.35 8.05 -12.34
N ASP A 70 -13.43 8.79 -12.14
CA ASP A 70 -13.38 10.18 -11.72
C ASP A 70 -12.99 10.27 -10.25
N LEU A 71 -11.68 10.41 -10.01
CA LEU A 71 -11.06 10.45 -8.68
C LEU A 71 -11.59 11.61 -7.80
N THR A 72 -12.28 12.60 -8.39
CA THR A 72 -12.73 13.81 -7.66
C THR A 72 -14.02 13.61 -6.86
N LYS A 73 -14.73 12.49 -7.05
CA LYS A 73 -16.07 12.25 -6.45
C LYS A 73 -16.07 11.22 -5.32
N HIS A 74 -14.91 10.87 -4.79
CA HIS A 74 -14.75 9.76 -3.86
C HIS A 74 -14.27 10.23 -2.48
N GLU A 75 -14.99 11.16 -1.86
CA GLU A 75 -14.73 11.55 -0.46
C GLU A 75 -14.92 10.34 0.47
N ALA A 76 -13.95 10.15 1.37
CA ALA A 76 -13.90 9.06 2.35
C ALA A 76 -13.88 7.63 1.77
N LYS A 77 -13.42 7.45 0.52
CA LYS A 77 -13.21 6.12 -0.09
C LYS A 77 -11.75 5.91 -0.45
N THR A 78 -11.26 4.69 -0.20
CA THR A 78 -9.88 4.32 -0.54
C THR A 78 -9.82 3.89 -2.00
N ILE A 79 -8.93 4.50 -2.78
CA ILE A 79 -8.72 4.09 -4.17
C ILE A 79 -7.50 3.17 -4.20
N ASP A 80 -7.73 1.90 -4.48
CA ASP A 80 -6.67 0.90 -4.60
C ASP A 80 -6.20 0.79 -6.05
N PHE A 81 -4.88 0.84 -6.24
CA PHE A 81 -4.22 0.71 -7.54
C PHE A 81 -3.46 -0.62 -7.69
N SER A 82 -3.55 -1.54 -6.72
CA SER A 82 -2.80 -2.80 -6.68
C SER A 82 -3.07 -3.74 -7.87
N SER A 83 -4.20 -3.55 -8.57
CA SER A 83 -4.58 -4.32 -9.77
C SER A 83 -4.17 -3.66 -11.09
N GLY A 84 -3.51 -2.50 -11.05
CA GLY A 84 -3.21 -1.68 -12.24
C GLY A 84 -4.41 -0.89 -12.77
N LYS A 85 -5.56 -0.95 -12.10
CA LYS A 85 -6.75 -0.12 -12.36
C LYS A 85 -7.22 0.52 -11.05
N PRO A 86 -7.65 1.79 -11.05
CA PRO A 86 -8.23 2.42 -9.86
C PRO A 86 -9.52 1.70 -9.46
N VAL A 87 -9.51 1.05 -8.30
CA VAL A 87 -10.69 0.42 -7.70
C VAL A 87 -11.07 1.18 -6.44
N VAL A 88 -12.26 1.74 -6.43
CA VAL A 88 -12.80 2.46 -5.27
C VAL A 88 -13.30 1.43 -4.25
N LYS A 89 -12.65 1.38 -3.09
CA LYS A 89 -13.04 0.55 -1.95
C LYS A 89 -13.78 1.40 -0.93
N ASP A 90 -14.86 0.83 -0.43
CA ASP A 90 -15.77 1.47 0.50
C ASP A 90 -16.09 0.53 1.66
N THR A 91 -15.03 -0.04 2.25
CA THR A 91 -15.14 -0.99 3.35
C THR A 91 -15.35 -0.25 4.67
N PRO A 92 -16.10 -0.84 5.62
CA PRO A 92 -16.32 -0.22 6.93
C PRO A 92 -15.02 -0.07 7.73
N GLU A 93 -14.05 -0.99 7.55
CA GLU A 93 -12.74 -0.87 8.21
C GLU A 93 -11.95 0.35 7.69
N ASP A 94 -11.91 0.57 6.37
CA ASP A 94 -11.17 1.69 5.79
C ASP A 94 -11.78 3.04 6.20
N ARG A 95 -13.12 3.13 6.23
CA ARG A 95 -13.82 4.33 6.71
C ARG A 95 -13.52 4.64 8.18
N ALA A 96 -13.48 3.61 9.03
CA ALA A 96 -13.18 3.78 10.45
C ALA A 96 -11.74 4.30 10.64
N ALA A 97 -10.77 3.72 9.91
CA ALA A 97 -9.38 4.16 9.95
C ALA A 97 -9.20 5.60 9.45
N LEU A 98 -9.93 5.99 8.40
CA LEU A 98 -9.93 7.38 7.92
C LEU A 98 -10.48 8.36 8.96
N GLN A 99 -11.60 8.02 9.62
CA GLN A 99 -12.19 8.87 10.66
C GLN A 99 -11.28 9.00 11.89
N GLU A 100 -10.61 7.92 12.28
CA GLU A 100 -9.63 7.95 13.36
C GLU A 100 -8.44 8.87 13.02
N GLY A 101 -7.89 8.75 11.80
CA GLY A 101 -6.81 9.62 11.33
C GLY A 101 -7.23 11.10 11.23
N LEU A 102 -8.45 11.38 10.78
CA LEU A 102 -9.02 12.74 10.73
C LEU A 102 -9.08 13.36 12.13
N LYS A 103 -9.48 12.59 13.14
CA LYS A 103 -9.53 13.03 14.53
C LYS A 103 -8.13 13.32 15.09
N ASP A 104 -7.16 12.47 14.79
CA ASP A 104 -5.77 12.67 15.22
C ASP A 104 -5.15 13.93 14.61
N ILE A 105 -5.42 14.18 13.32
CA ILE A 105 -5.00 15.43 12.64
C ILE A 105 -5.67 16.65 13.29
N GLU A 106 -6.96 16.60 13.58
CA GLU A 106 -7.67 17.70 14.22
C GLU A 106 -7.11 17.99 15.62
N GLU A 107 -6.82 16.96 16.40
CA GLU A 107 -6.20 17.09 17.72
C GLU A 107 -4.78 17.66 17.63
N ALA A 108 -3.96 17.15 16.72
CA ALA A 108 -2.59 17.61 16.50
C ALA A 108 -2.50 19.06 15.98
N THR A 109 -3.46 19.48 15.15
CA THR A 109 -3.45 20.81 14.51
C THR A 109 -4.13 21.90 15.35
N ARG A 110 -4.91 21.53 16.37
CA ARG A 110 -5.70 22.47 17.18
C ARG A 110 -4.91 23.65 17.76
N ASN A 111 -3.64 23.44 18.07
CA ASN A 111 -2.77 24.44 18.68
C ASN A 111 -1.68 24.97 17.73
N VAL A 112 -1.67 24.54 16.48
CA VAL A 112 -0.69 25.00 15.49
C VAL A 112 -1.13 26.34 14.93
N THR A 113 -0.53 27.41 15.43
CA THR A 113 -0.74 28.78 14.93
C THR A 113 0.51 29.27 14.24
N PHE A 114 0.38 29.63 12.96
CA PHE A 114 1.43 30.34 12.23
C PHE A 114 1.24 31.83 12.45
N LYS A 115 2.26 32.51 12.98
CA LYS A 115 2.26 33.98 12.97
C LYS A 115 2.39 34.42 11.52
N ALA A 116 1.38 35.11 11.01
CA ALA A 116 1.52 35.84 9.77
C ALA A 116 2.56 36.94 9.99
N ASP A 117 3.76 36.74 9.47
CA ASP A 117 4.76 37.78 9.41
C ASP A 117 4.21 38.85 8.45
N LYS A 118 3.71 39.96 9.01
CA LYS A 118 3.45 41.17 8.23
C LYS A 118 4.82 41.66 7.78
N LYS A 119 5.29 41.14 6.65
CA LYS A 119 6.30 41.82 5.88
C LYS A 119 5.64 43.11 5.41
N ASP A 120 5.86 44.19 6.18
CA ASP A 120 5.48 45.53 5.78
C ASP A 120 5.94 45.71 4.34
N PRO A 121 5.05 46.05 3.39
CA PRO A 121 5.49 46.52 2.10
C PRO A 121 6.20 47.85 2.35
N LYS A 122 7.50 47.77 2.65
CA LYS A 122 8.39 48.91 2.80
C LYS A 122 8.33 49.65 1.47
N LYS A 123 7.50 50.68 1.43
CA LYS A 123 7.52 51.74 0.43
C LYS A 123 8.76 52.57 0.73
N PRO A 124 9.81 52.44 -0.09
CA PRO A 124 10.16 53.54 -1.00
C PRO A 124 10.09 53.14 -2.47
#